data_AF-A0A7D5SC26-F1
#
_entry.id   AF-A0A7D5SC26-F1
#
_cell.length_a   1.000
_cell.length_b   1.000
_cell.length_c   1.000
_cell.angle_alpha   90.00
_cell.angle_beta   90.00
_cell.angle_gamma   90.00
#
_symmetry.space_group_name_H-M   'P 1'
#
loop_
_entity.id
_entity.type
_entity.pdbx_description
1 polymer ?
#
loop_
_entity_poly.entity_id
_entity_poly.type
_entity_poly.pdbx_seq_one_letter_code
_entity_poly.pdbx_strand_id
1 'polypeptide(L)'
;MAENTTVSVPFFAPAGLPSVYFTVREGLPPTDALEGASLFLASAGDMASELPSDRLPGEARQWAIVYLIEMAKALVDAVVSNSMEASHG
;
A
#
# COMPACT_ATOMS: atom_id res chain seq x y z
N MET A 1 -25.11 -23.51 6.16
CA MET A 1 -23.68 -23.72 6.46
C MET A 1 -22.91 -23.05 5.36
N ALA A 2 -22.20 -21.94 5.64
CA ALA A 2 -21.41 -21.26 4.63
C ALA A 2 -20.04 -21.94 4.54
N GLU A 3 -19.68 -22.43 3.35
CA GLU A 3 -18.35 -23.00 3.08
C GLU A 3 -17.29 -21.90 3.22
N ASN A 4 -16.51 -21.99 4.29
CA ASN A 4 -15.32 -21.18 4.48
C ASN A 4 -14.21 -21.70 3.55
N THR A 5 -14.28 -21.34 2.27
CA THR A 5 -13.26 -21.72 1.30
C THR A 5 -12.18 -20.65 1.29
N THR A 6 -11.32 -20.64 2.31
CA THR A 6 -10.03 -19.95 2.21
C THR A 6 -9.25 -20.64 1.08
N VAL A 7 -9.14 -19.97 -0.07
CA VAL A 7 -8.51 -20.55 -1.27
C VAL A 7 -7.07 -20.96 -0.94
N SER A 8 -6.69 -22.18 -1.31
CA SER A 8 -5.35 -22.73 -1.15
C SER A 8 -4.39 -22.15 -2.20
N VAL A 9 -4.21 -20.84 -2.19
CA VAL A 9 -3.13 -20.20 -2.94
C VAL A 9 -2.27 -19.48 -1.91
N PRO A 10 -1.00 -19.89 -1.71
CA PRO A 10 -0.14 -19.29 -0.70
C PRO A 10 0.31 -17.93 -1.23
N PHE A 11 -0.46 -16.87 -0.98
CA PHE A 11 -0.13 -15.48 -1.35
C PHE A 11 0.61 -15.36 -2.70
N PHE A 12 0.14 -16.06 -3.73
CA PHE A 12 0.63 -15.80 -5.07
C PHE A 12 -0.29 -14.73 -5.65
N ALA A 13 0.10 -13.47 -5.51
CA ALA A 13 -0.32 -12.45 -6.45
C ALA A 13 0.80 -12.32 -7.49
N PRO A 14 0.64 -12.91 -8.69
CA PRO A 14 1.48 -12.57 -9.81
C PRO A 14 1.22 -11.14 -10.34
N ALA A 15 0.15 -10.47 -9.89
CA ALA A 15 -0.70 -9.72 -10.80
C ALA A 15 -1.72 -8.80 -10.10
N GLY A 16 -2.09 -7.70 -10.77
CA GLY A 16 -3.44 -7.13 -10.66
C GLY A 16 -3.52 -5.77 -9.97
N LEU A 17 -4.55 -5.58 -9.14
CA LEU A 17 -4.77 -4.39 -8.32
C LEU A 17 -4.35 -4.70 -6.87
N PRO A 18 -3.07 -4.60 -6.47
CA PRO A 18 -2.65 -4.75 -5.07
C PRO A 18 -3.48 -3.86 -4.13
N SER A 19 -3.91 -2.71 -4.61
CA SER A 19 -4.81 -1.78 -3.93
C SER A 19 -6.11 -2.42 -3.40
N VAL A 20 -6.63 -3.50 -4.00
CA VAL A 20 -7.84 -4.17 -3.49
C VAL A 20 -7.61 -4.84 -2.13
N TYR A 21 -6.35 -5.13 -1.78
CA TYR A 21 -5.98 -5.70 -0.48
C TYR A 21 -5.57 -4.63 0.54
N PHE A 22 -5.47 -3.37 0.12
CA PHE A 22 -5.19 -2.24 1.01
C PHE A 22 -6.47 -1.46 1.27
N THR A 23 -7.00 -1.60 2.48
CA THR A 23 -8.12 -0.78 2.96
C THR A 23 -7.59 0.21 3.99
N VAL A 24 -7.95 1.48 3.82
CA VAL A 24 -7.69 2.53 4.81
C VAL A 24 -8.81 2.48 5.86
N ARG A 25 -8.45 2.59 7.14
CA ARG A 25 -9.41 2.62 8.23
C ARG A 25 -10.37 3.80 8.06
N GLU A 26 -11.67 3.54 8.18
CA GLU A 26 -12.71 4.57 8.16
C GLU A 26 -12.45 5.64 9.25
N GLY A 27 -12.76 6.90 8.92
CA GLY A 27 -12.60 8.03 9.84
C GLY A 27 -11.15 8.46 10.07
N LEU A 28 -10.17 7.95 9.30
CA LEU A 28 -8.81 8.48 9.32
C LEU A 28 -8.80 9.93 8.79
N PRO A 29 -8.25 10.91 9.55
CA PRO A 29 -8.15 12.27 9.07
C PRO A 29 -7.31 12.35 7.78
N PRO A 30 -7.71 13.16 6.78
CA PRO A 30 -6.97 13.29 5.54
C PRO A 30 -5.50 13.70 5.71
N THR A 31 -5.22 14.54 6.72
CA THR A 31 -3.85 14.95 7.06
C THR A 31 -2.99 13.78 7.49
N ASP A 32 -3.53 12.93 8.36
CA ASP A 32 -2.83 11.77 8.91
C ASP A 32 -2.62 10.70 7.82
N ALA A 33 -3.58 10.56 6.92
CA ALA A 33 -3.46 9.70 5.74
C ALA A 33 -2.34 10.17 4.80
N LEU A 34 -2.27 11.47 4.49
CA LEU A 34 -1.21 12.03 3.65
C LEU A 34 0.17 12.00 4.33
N GLU A 35 0.23 12.17 5.65
CA GLU A 35 1.46 11.99 6.41
C GLU A 35 1.96 10.55 6.33
N GLY A 36 1.07 9.56 6.53
CA GLY A 36 1.40 8.15 6.35
C GLY A 36 1.87 7.81 4.94
N ALA A 37 1.21 8.37 3.91
CA ALA A 37 1.62 8.19 2.52
C ALA A 37 3.04 8.74 2.27
N SER A 38 3.34 9.91 2.82
CA SER A 38 4.67 10.52 2.75
C SER A 38 5.74 9.64 3.39
N LEU A 39 5.47 9.07 4.57
CA LEU A 39 6.40 8.19 5.28
C LEU A 39 6.70 6.89 4.49
N PHE A 40 5.68 6.28 3.88
CA PHE A 40 5.87 5.10 3.05
C PHE A 40 6.69 5.41 1.80
N LEU A 41 6.43 6.54 1.14
CA LEU A 41 7.21 6.98 -0.03
C LEU A 41 8.66 7.33 0.33
N ALA A 42 8.89 7.99 1.46
CA ALA A 42 10.24 8.29 1.94
C ALA A 42 11.03 6.99 2.18
N SER A 43 10.42 6.01 2.87
CA SER A 43 11.02 4.71 3.13
C SER A 43 11.32 3.93 1.85
N ALA A 44 10.44 4.02 0.84
CA ALA A 44 10.66 3.42 -0.47
C ALA A 44 11.83 4.08 -1.20
N GLY A 45 11.94 5.41 -1.15
CA GLY A 45 13.05 6.18 -1.72
C GLY A 45 14.39 5.87 -1.07
N ASP A 46 14.43 5.75 0.25
CA ASP A 46 15.63 5.36 1.00
C ASP A 46 16.09 3.96 0.57
N MET A 47 15.17 2.99 0.51
CA MET A 47 15.48 1.63 0.07
C MET A 47 15.94 1.53 -1.39
N ALA A 48 15.39 2.38 -2.26
CA ALA A 48 15.79 2.45 -3.67
C ALA A 48 17.18 3.10 -3.85
N SER A 49 17.56 3.99 -2.95
CA SER A 49 18.84 4.72 -2.99
C SER A 49 19.98 3.98 -2.30
N GLU A 50 19.66 3.01 -1.44
CA GLU A 50 20.66 2.15 -0.81
C GLU A 50 21.43 1.35 -1.87
N LEU A 51 22.77 1.44 -1.81
CA LEU A 51 23.66 0.56 -2.55
C LEU A 51 23.36 -0.90 -2.21
N PRO A 52 23.65 -1.86 -3.12
CA PRO A 52 23.50 -3.28 -2.84
C PRO A 52 24.20 -3.61 -1.51
N SER A 53 23.39 -3.90 -0.49
CA SER A 53 23.84 -4.19 0.86
C SER A 53 23.36 -5.59 1.25
N ASP A 54 24.16 -6.30 2.04
CA ASP A 54 23.86 -7.67 2.49
C ASP A 54 22.63 -7.76 3.43
N ARG A 55 21.99 -6.63 3.74
CA ARG A 55 20.84 -6.56 4.65
C ARG A 55 19.58 -7.20 4.08
N LEU A 56 19.38 -7.10 2.76
CA LEU A 56 18.22 -7.67 2.06
C LEU A 56 18.65 -8.15 0.67
N PRO A 57 18.28 -9.39 0.27
CA PRO A 57 18.40 -9.82 -1.11
C PRO A 57 17.74 -8.81 -2.07
N GLY A 58 18.35 -8.56 -3.23
CA GLY A 58 17.88 -7.53 -4.17
C GLY A 58 16.40 -7.68 -4.57
N GLU A 59 15.95 -8.92 -4.75
CA GLU A 59 14.53 -9.22 -5.04
C GLU A 59 13.61 -8.86 -3.86
N ALA A 60 14.00 -9.19 -2.63
CA ALA A 60 13.23 -8.86 -1.44
C ALA A 60 13.10 -7.33 -1.24
N ARG A 61 14.20 -6.60 -1.51
CA ARG A 61 14.21 -5.12 -1.50
C ARG A 61 13.28 -4.54 -2.56
N GLN A 62 13.33 -5.05 -3.78
CA GLN A 62 12.46 -4.60 -4.87
C GLN A 62 10.98 -4.75 -4.49
N TRP A 63 10.61 -5.89 -3.90
CA TRP A 63 9.23 -6.12 -3.47
C TRP A 63 8.82 -5.25 -2.29
N ALA A 64 9.71 -5.02 -1.32
CA ALA A 64 9.45 -4.10 -0.21
C ALA A 64 9.13 -2.67 -0.70
N ILE A 65 9.90 -2.19 -1.69
CA ILE A 65 9.65 -0.88 -2.34
C ILE A 65 8.27 -0.84 -2.99
N VAL A 66 7.90 -1.87 -3.75
CA VAL A 66 6.59 -1.95 -4.42
C VAL A 66 5.46 -1.89 -3.39
N TYR A 67 5.56 -2.65 -2.30
CA TYR A 67 4.53 -2.66 -1.25
C TYR A 67 4.35 -1.31 -0.58
N LEU A 68 5.44 -0.60 -0.27
CA LEU A 68 5.36 0.73 0.31
C LEU A 68 4.70 1.75 -0.63
N ILE A 69 4.98 1.67 -1.92
CA ILE A 69 4.35 2.53 -2.92
C ILE A 69 2.85 2.26 -3.00
N GLU A 70 2.42 1.00 -3.01
CA GLU A 70 0.99 0.64 -3.06
C GLU A 70 0.24 1.05 -1.77
N MET A 71 0.87 0.93 -0.60
CA MET A 71 0.31 1.44 0.67
C MET A 71 0.14 2.96 0.63
N ALA A 72 1.14 3.69 0.14
CA ALA A 72 1.05 5.15 0.00
C ALA A 72 -0.06 5.56 -0.96
N LYS A 73 -0.18 4.86 -2.10
CA LYS A 73 -1.23 5.10 -3.09
C LYS A 73 -2.62 4.87 -2.50
N ALA A 74 -2.83 3.79 -1.74
CA ALA A 74 -4.12 3.53 -1.11
C ALA A 74 -4.55 4.66 -0.15
N LEU A 75 -3.61 5.25 0.59
CA LEU A 75 -3.87 6.41 1.45
C LEU A 75 -4.25 7.65 0.63
N VAL A 76 -3.56 7.92 -0.48
CA VAL A 76 -3.89 9.03 -1.39
C VAL A 76 -5.26 8.84 -2.05
N ASP A 77 -5.54 7.64 -2.57
CA ASP A 77 -6.80 7.32 -3.23
C ASP A 77 -7.99 7.48 -2.26
N ALA A 78 -7.83 7.10 -0.99
CA ALA A 78 -8.84 7.29 0.04
C ALA A 78 -9.11 8.78 0.32
N VAL A 79 -8.06 9.61 0.38
CA VAL A 79 -8.19 11.07 0.58
C VAL A 79 -8.90 11.73 -0.60
N VAL A 80 -8.55 11.36 -1.83
CA VAL A 80 -9.16 11.88 -3.04
C VAL A 80 -10.64 11.48 -3.12
N SER A 81 -10.95 10.22 -2.84
CA SER A 81 -12.33 9.70 -2.86
C SER A 81 -13.22 10.44 -1.85
N ASN A 82 -12.75 10.59 -0.60
CA ASN A 82 -13.46 11.35 0.43
C ASN A 82 -13.67 12.83 0.05
N SER A 83 -12.68 13.44 -0.60
CA SER A 83 -12.78 14.83 -1.07
C SER A 83 -13.82 15.00 -2.19
N MET A 84 -13.92 14.02 -3.09
CA MET A 84 -14.92 14.02 -4.17
C MET A 84 -16.34 13.81 -3.63
N GLU A 85 -16.51 12.92 -2.65
CA GLU A 85 -17.80 12.71 -1.98
C GLU A 85 -18.28 13.99 -1.26
N ALA A 86 -17.38 14.67 -0.54
CA ALA A 86 -17.68 15.92 0.14
C ALA A 86 -18.05 17.09 -0.81
N SER A 87 -17.59 17.07 -2.07
CA SER A 87 -17.91 18.10 -3.07
C SER A 87 -19.27 17.89 -3.77
N HIS A 88 -19.92 16.73 -3.58
CA HIS A 88 -21.17 16.36 -4.25
C HIS A 88 -22.39 16.32 -3.30
N GLY A 89 -22.22 16.67 -2.02
CA GLY A 89 -23.31 16.85 -1.03
C GLY A 89 -23.58 18.32 -0.74
#